data_AF-A0A0L6UF43-F1
#
_entry.id   AF-A0A0L6UF43-F1
#
_cell.length_a   1.000
_cell.length_b   1.000
_cell.length_c   1.000
_cell.angle_alpha   90.00
_cell.angle_beta   90.00
_cell.angle_gamma   90.00
#
_symmetry.space_group_name_H-M   'P 1'
#
loop_
_entity.id
_entity.type
_entity.pdbx_description
1 polymer ?
#
loop_
_entity_poly.entity_id
_entity_poly.type
_entity_poly.pdbx_seq_one_letter_code
_entity_poly.pdbx_strand_id
1 'polypeptide(L)'
;MANQGRIRVSRLSTRVFVAQISREGHGARGCLYAHMIVIPTGTDCVGYGLRRSVRRAGFYEVAMEAYRSQRELFEASRPARPIIRLGVPSHADGTNEFRRRILNSKHLVFHRSVRGHWCCRDWVLELLRSELNLHAFPHPRIEKLIRHLQLSQSSSTAPTSDTSSADQPDEE
;
A
#
# COMPACT_ATOMS: atom_id res chain seq x y z
N MET A 1 -0.77 9.73 -25.61
CA MET A 1 -1.81 9.80 -24.57
C MET A 1 -2.17 8.37 -24.16
N ALA A 2 -1.72 7.93 -22.98
CA ALA A 2 -1.88 6.54 -22.56
C ALA A 2 -3.32 6.27 -22.08
N ASN A 3 -3.93 5.22 -22.62
CA ASN A 3 -5.24 4.70 -22.25
C ASN A 3 -5.33 4.45 -20.73
N GLN A 4 -5.87 5.41 -19.98
CA GLN A 4 -6.34 5.19 -18.62
C GLN A 4 -7.56 4.27 -18.69
N GLY A 5 -7.31 2.97 -18.71
CA GLY A 5 -8.36 1.97 -18.76
C GLY A 5 -9.28 2.15 -17.56
N ARG A 6 -10.49 2.68 -17.82
CA ARG A 6 -11.64 2.64 -16.89
C ARG A 6 -11.72 1.25 -16.27
N ILE A 7 -11.85 1.15 -14.95
CA ILE A 7 -12.23 -0.11 -14.28
C ILE A 7 -13.59 -0.49 -14.85
N ARG A 8 -13.60 -1.45 -15.80
CA ARG A 8 -14.82 -2.18 -16.12
C ARG A 8 -15.32 -2.71 -14.79
N VAL A 9 -16.47 -2.20 -14.37
CA VAL A 9 -17.17 -2.52 -13.12
C VAL A 9 -17.45 -4.03 -13.00
N SER A 10 -17.18 -4.83 -14.04
CA SER A 10 -17.25 -6.29 -14.07
C SER A 10 -16.14 -7.05 -13.29
N ARG A 11 -15.28 -6.38 -12.50
CA ARG A 11 -14.30 -7.06 -11.62
C ARG A 11 -14.46 -6.68 -10.14
N LEU A 12 -15.68 -6.39 -9.70
CA LEU A 12 -15.95 -6.35 -8.26
C LEU A 12 -15.72 -7.75 -7.66
N SER A 13 -15.15 -7.81 -6.47
CA SER A 13 -14.74 -9.04 -5.81
C SER A 13 -14.73 -8.85 -4.31
N THR A 14 -15.15 -9.87 -3.57
CA THR A 14 -15.08 -9.99 -2.10
C THR A 14 -13.68 -10.36 -1.59
N ARG A 15 -12.68 -10.44 -2.48
CA ARG A 15 -11.31 -10.77 -2.09
C ARG A 15 -10.57 -9.52 -1.63
N VAL A 16 -9.79 -9.69 -0.57
CA VAL A 16 -8.85 -8.68 -0.07
C VAL A 16 -7.86 -8.28 -1.16
N PHE A 17 -7.49 -7.01 -1.22
CA PHE A 17 -6.46 -6.51 -2.12
C PHE A 17 -5.74 -5.30 -1.51
N VAL A 18 -4.62 -4.89 -2.10
CA VAL A 18 -3.97 -3.63 -1.75
C VAL A 18 -4.23 -2.62 -2.85
N ALA A 19 -4.81 -1.48 -2.47
CA ALA A 19 -5.01 -0.32 -3.32
C ALA A 19 -3.76 0.56 -3.28
N GLN A 20 -3.26 0.94 -4.45
CA GLN A 20 -2.23 1.97 -4.64
C GLN A 20 -2.92 3.25 -5.09
N ILE A 21 -2.84 4.34 -4.34
CA ILE A 21 -3.58 5.58 -4.65
C ILE A 21 -2.57 6.72 -4.79
N SER A 22 -2.60 7.44 -5.91
CA SER A 22 -1.76 8.62 -6.08
C SER A 22 -2.31 9.73 -5.19
N ARG A 23 -1.59 10.04 -4.10
CA ARG A 23 -1.93 11.08 -3.13
C ARG A 23 -0.61 11.63 -2.63
N GLU A 24 -0.47 12.90 -2.31
CA GLU A 24 0.78 13.41 -1.71
C GLU A 24 0.69 13.41 -0.18
N GLY A 25 1.83 13.32 0.52
CA GLY A 25 1.91 13.58 1.97
C GLY A 25 1.46 12.47 2.94
N HIS A 26 1.39 11.22 2.49
CA HIS A 26 0.99 10.05 3.29
C HIS A 26 2.23 9.21 3.69
N GLY A 27 2.47 9.02 4.99
CA GLY A 27 3.71 8.40 5.52
C GLY A 27 4.95 9.30 5.41
N ALA A 28 6.09 8.86 5.99
CA ALA A 28 7.34 9.60 5.86
C ALA A 28 7.93 9.49 4.44
N ARG A 29 9.03 10.22 4.23
CA ARG A 29 9.64 10.60 2.95
C ARG A 29 9.59 9.51 1.86
N GLY A 30 9.24 9.94 0.63
CA GLY A 30 9.55 9.20 -0.60
C GLY A 30 8.44 8.29 -1.15
N CYS A 31 7.28 8.14 -0.50
CA CYS A 31 6.17 7.42 -1.12
C CYS A 31 5.49 8.29 -2.18
N LEU A 32 5.46 7.81 -3.43
CA LEU A 32 4.62 8.39 -4.48
C LEU A 32 3.14 8.01 -4.35
N TYR A 33 2.85 6.89 -3.66
CA TYR A 33 1.52 6.29 -3.59
C TYR A 33 1.17 5.88 -2.18
N ALA A 34 -0.09 6.13 -1.80
CA ALA A 34 -0.69 5.60 -0.61
C ALA A 34 -1.06 4.13 -0.84
N HIS A 35 -0.68 3.27 0.09
CA HIS A 35 -1.06 1.86 0.08
C HIS A 35 -2.12 1.61 1.14
N MET A 36 -3.27 1.10 0.72
CA MET A 36 -4.35 0.71 1.61
C MET A 36 -4.67 -0.77 1.43
N ILE A 37 -4.78 -1.52 2.53
CA ILE A 37 -5.30 -2.88 2.52
C ILE A 37 -6.83 -2.77 2.50
N VAL A 38 -7.47 -3.33 1.49
CA VAL A 38 -8.90 -3.22 1.27
C VAL A 38 -9.56 -4.57 1.49
N ILE A 39 -10.57 -4.61 2.36
CA ILE A 39 -11.36 -5.79 2.69
C ILE A 39 -12.83 -5.52 2.28
N PRO A 40 -13.28 -6.08 1.14
CA PRO A 40 -14.68 -6.01 0.70
C PRO A 40 -15.49 -7.20 1.21
N THR A 41 -16.74 -6.97 1.65
CA THR A 41 -17.67 -8.04 2.09
C THR A 41 -18.77 -8.33 1.06
N GLY A 42 -18.80 -7.60 -0.05
CA GLY A 42 -19.80 -7.72 -1.11
C GLY A 42 -20.88 -6.65 -1.03
N THR A 43 -21.26 -6.26 0.19
CA THR A 43 -22.17 -5.15 0.46
C THR A 43 -21.48 -3.92 1.00
N ASP A 44 -20.29 -4.05 1.60
CA ASP A 44 -19.47 -2.93 2.03
C ASP A 44 -17.99 -3.16 1.68
N CYS A 45 -17.18 -2.15 1.97
CA CYS A 45 -15.75 -2.20 1.78
C CYS A 45 -15.03 -1.35 2.83
N VAL A 46 -14.02 -1.94 3.49
CA VAL A 46 -13.20 -1.23 4.48
C VAL A 46 -11.76 -1.16 4.02
N GLY A 47 -11.22 0.05 3.95
CA GLY A 47 -9.81 0.32 3.70
C GLY A 47 -9.05 0.54 4.99
N TYR A 48 -7.88 -0.08 5.11
CA TYR A 48 -6.94 0.13 6.20
C TYR A 48 -5.69 0.80 5.63
N GLY A 49 -5.44 2.02 6.07
CA GLY A 49 -4.30 2.82 5.64
C GLY A 49 -3.57 3.43 6.81
N LEU A 50 -2.66 4.35 6.53
CA LEU A 50 -1.94 5.12 7.53
C LEU A 50 -2.32 6.59 7.38
N ARG A 51 -2.59 7.27 8.50
CA ARG A 51 -2.89 8.71 8.52
C ARG A 51 -2.10 9.40 9.61
N ARG A 52 -1.70 10.67 9.38
CA ARG A 52 -1.06 11.49 10.41
C ARG A 52 -1.91 11.49 11.69
N SER A 53 -1.26 11.31 12.83
CA SER A 53 -1.94 11.30 14.10
C SER A 53 -2.41 12.71 14.43
N VAL A 54 -3.68 12.85 14.81
CA VAL A 54 -4.24 14.11 15.28
C VAL A 54 -3.78 14.45 16.70
N ARG A 55 -3.25 13.47 17.43
CA ARG A 55 -2.85 13.62 18.84
C ARG A 55 -1.40 14.04 19.01
N ARG A 56 -0.53 13.78 18.03
CA ARG A 56 0.91 14.02 18.15
C ARG A 56 1.54 14.32 16.78
N ALA A 57 2.14 15.50 16.64
CA ALA A 57 2.81 15.93 15.43
C ALA A 57 4.00 15.02 15.10
N GLY A 58 4.16 14.64 13.82
CA GLY A 58 5.21 13.74 13.34
C GLY A 58 4.90 12.24 13.46
N PHE A 59 3.77 11.87 14.07
CA PHE A 59 3.35 10.48 14.23
C PHE A 59 2.27 10.15 13.20
N TYR A 60 2.16 8.87 12.84
CA TYR A 60 1.01 8.38 12.10
C TYR A 60 0.45 7.12 12.78
N GLU A 61 -0.77 6.78 12.40
CA GLU A 61 -1.55 5.71 13.00
C GLU A 61 -2.30 4.92 11.93
N VAL A 62 -2.68 3.68 12.26
CA VAL A 62 -3.56 2.87 11.40
C VAL A 62 -4.94 3.52 11.39
N ALA A 63 -5.41 3.86 10.20
CA ALA A 63 -6.71 4.44 9.95
C ALA A 63 -7.64 3.43 9.27
N MET A 64 -8.92 3.53 9.61
CA MET A 64 -9.98 2.82 8.92
C MET A 64 -10.81 3.80 8.09
N GLU A 65 -11.05 3.47 6.84
CA GLU A 65 -11.92 4.19 5.94
C GLU A 65 -13.03 3.24 5.47
N ALA A 66 -14.28 3.60 5.78
CA ALA A 66 -15.44 2.80 5.41
C ALA A 66 -16.05 3.34 4.11
N TYR A 67 -16.38 2.41 3.21
CA TYR A 67 -17.06 2.66 1.95
C TYR A 67 -18.31 1.77 1.90
N ARG A 68 -19.43 2.31 1.42
CA ARG A 68 -20.70 1.60 1.21
C ARG A 68 -20.58 0.55 0.13
N SER A 69 -19.58 0.60 -0.74
CA SER A 69 -19.29 -0.47 -1.70
C SER A 69 -17.86 -0.40 -2.23
N GLN A 70 -17.39 -1.48 -2.83
CA GLN A 70 -16.12 -1.46 -3.56
C GLN A 70 -16.16 -0.53 -4.79
N ARG A 71 -17.34 -0.32 -5.39
CA ARG A 71 -17.51 0.62 -6.49
C ARG A 71 -17.23 2.05 -6.01
N GLU A 72 -17.83 2.44 -4.89
CA GLU A 72 -17.61 3.75 -4.28
C GLU A 72 -16.13 3.98 -3.99
N LEU A 73 -15.43 2.99 -3.43
CA LEU A 73 -13.98 3.09 -3.22
C LEU A 73 -13.22 3.34 -4.53
N PHE A 74 -13.57 2.65 -5.61
CA PHE A 74 -12.89 2.85 -6.91
C PHE A 74 -13.20 4.21 -7.53
N GLU A 75 -14.41 4.73 -7.36
CA GLU A 75 -14.82 6.03 -7.87
C GLU A 75 -14.18 7.18 -7.07
N ALA A 76 -14.19 7.07 -5.74
CA ALA A 76 -13.67 8.08 -4.83
C ALA A 76 -12.13 8.11 -4.79
N SER A 77 -11.51 6.94 -4.63
CA SER A 77 -10.07 6.84 -4.34
C SER A 77 -9.23 6.53 -5.59
N ARG A 78 -9.87 6.11 -6.69
CA ARG A 78 -9.24 5.87 -8.01
C ARG A 78 -7.89 5.14 -7.95
N PRO A 79 -7.84 3.92 -7.39
CA PRO A 79 -6.59 3.21 -7.23
C PRO A 79 -5.93 2.89 -8.57
N ALA A 80 -4.61 3.05 -8.60
CA ALA A 80 -3.72 2.68 -9.68
C ALA A 80 -3.76 1.17 -9.96
N ARG A 81 -3.37 0.83 -11.18
CA ARG A 81 -3.36 -0.55 -11.69
C ARG A 81 -1.94 -1.09 -11.82
N PRO A 82 -1.77 -2.43 -11.78
CA PRO A 82 -2.78 -3.48 -11.63
C PRO A 82 -3.31 -3.68 -10.20
N ILE A 83 -4.59 -4.09 -10.06
CA ILE A 83 -5.19 -4.49 -8.77
C ILE A 83 -4.97 -5.99 -8.56
N ILE A 84 -4.03 -6.35 -7.68
CA ILE A 84 -3.73 -7.74 -7.31
C ILE A 84 -4.51 -8.09 -6.04
N ARG A 85 -5.43 -9.06 -6.17
CA ARG A 85 -6.23 -9.60 -5.07
C ARG A 85 -5.52 -10.78 -4.42
N LEU A 86 -5.63 -10.89 -3.11
CA LEU A 86 -5.26 -12.07 -2.35
C LEU A 86 -6.16 -13.26 -2.73
N GLY A 87 -5.74 -14.46 -2.31
CA GLY A 87 -6.59 -15.65 -2.39
C GLY A 87 -7.73 -15.62 -1.38
N VAL A 88 -8.55 -16.67 -1.38
CA VAL A 88 -9.50 -16.91 -0.28
C VAL A 88 -8.68 -17.37 0.94
N PRO A 89 -8.95 -16.86 2.15
CA PRO A 89 -8.25 -17.33 3.34
C PRO A 89 -8.44 -18.85 3.53
N SER A 90 -7.44 -19.49 4.13
CA SER A 90 -7.46 -20.95 4.36
C SER A 90 -8.52 -21.39 5.37
N HIS A 91 -9.00 -20.47 6.22
CA HIS A 91 -10.01 -20.70 7.25
C HIS A 91 -11.16 -19.68 7.13
N ALA A 92 -12.36 -20.05 7.58
CA ALA A 92 -13.56 -19.21 7.50
C ALA A 92 -13.38 -17.83 8.17
N ASP A 93 -12.70 -17.79 9.32
CA ASP A 93 -12.42 -16.56 10.06
C ASP A 93 -11.14 -15.82 9.61
N GLY A 94 -10.43 -16.32 8.60
CA GLY A 94 -9.11 -15.81 8.22
C GLY A 94 -9.11 -14.33 7.86
N THR A 95 -10.18 -13.81 7.25
CA THR A 95 -10.31 -12.37 6.95
C THR A 95 -10.47 -11.52 8.22
N ASN A 96 -11.23 -12.00 9.20
CA ASN A 96 -11.43 -11.30 10.49
C ASN A 96 -10.17 -11.33 11.34
N GLU A 97 -9.45 -12.45 11.33
CA GLU A 97 -8.13 -12.54 11.94
C GLU A 97 -7.12 -11.61 11.28
N PHE A 98 -7.12 -11.54 9.95
CA PHE A 98 -6.26 -10.61 9.22
C PHE A 98 -6.56 -9.15 9.61
N ARG A 99 -7.85 -8.78 9.70
CA ARG A 99 -8.28 -7.47 10.23
C ARG A 99 -7.71 -7.20 11.62
N ARG A 100 -7.80 -8.16 12.55
CA ARG A 100 -7.24 -8.02 13.90
C ARG A 100 -5.73 -7.80 13.87
N ARG A 101 -5.00 -8.54 13.04
CA ARG A 101 -3.54 -8.38 12.86
C ARG A 101 -3.16 -7.01 12.30
N ILE A 102 -3.90 -6.51 11.31
CA ILE A 102 -3.74 -5.14 10.79
C ILE A 102 -3.86 -4.12 11.92
N LEU A 103 -4.91 -4.19 12.74
CA LEU A 103 -5.14 -3.24 13.84
C LEU A 103 -4.08 -3.36 14.95
N ASN A 104 -3.54 -4.55 15.16
CA ASN A 104 -2.49 -4.80 16.16
C ASN A 104 -1.12 -4.24 15.73
N SER A 105 -0.92 -3.91 14.45
CA SER A 105 0.33 -3.32 13.96
C SER A 105 0.57 -1.85 14.38
N LYS A 106 -0.37 -1.23 15.12
CA LYS A 106 -0.26 0.16 15.62
C LYS A 106 1.06 0.49 16.31
N HIS A 107 1.65 -0.48 17.01
CA HIS A 107 2.93 -0.31 17.72
C HIS A 107 4.11 -0.22 16.75
N LEU A 108 4.11 -1.00 15.67
CA LEU A 108 5.14 -0.95 14.60
C LEU A 108 5.11 0.40 13.90
N VAL A 109 3.90 0.83 13.55
CA VAL A 109 3.60 2.11 12.92
C VAL A 109 4.10 3.27 13.79
N PHE A 110 3.81 3.23 15.10
CA PHE A 110 4.32 4.21 16.05
C PHE A 110 5.85 4.21 16.15
N HIS A 111 6.49 3.05 16.29
CA HIS A 111 7.96 2.96 16.45
C HIS A 111 8.71 3.50 15.23
N ARG A 112 8.27 3.15 14.02
CA ARG A 112 8.90 3.62 12.76
C ARG A 112 8.72 5.10 12.51
N SER A 113 7.60 5.65 13.00
CA SER A 113 7.35 7.08 12.96
C SER A 113 8.41 7.89 13.71
N VAL A 114 8.81 7.42 14.89
CA VAL A 114 9.82 8.07 15.73
C VAL A 114 11.19 8.03 15.07
N ARG A 115 11.52 6.91 14.40
CA ARG A 115 12.82 6.71 13.75
C ARG A 115 12.93 7.35 12.36
N GLY A 116 11.86 7.94 11.83
CA GLY A 116 11.86 8.59 10.51
C GLY A 116 11.99 7.62 9.31
N HIS A 117 11.87 6.30 9.52
CA HIS A 117 12.01 5.27 8.48
C HIS A 117 10.65 4.79 7.97
N TRP A 118 9.88 5.64 7.31
CA TRP A 118 8.50 5.27 7.02
C TRP A 118 8.07 5.53 5.59
N CYS A 119 7.89 4.46 4.80
CA CYS A 119 6.91 4.46 3.71
C CYS A 119 5.70 3.57 4.05
N CYS A 120 4.47 4.01 3.73
CA CYS A 120 3.26 3.24 4.05
C CYS A 120 3.26 1.84 3.38
N ARG A 121 3.94 1.70 2.24
CA ARG A 121 4.23 0.43 1.59
C ARG A 121 4.93 -0.56 2.50
N ASP A 122 5.94 -0.13 3.27
CA ASP A 122 6.80 -1.06 4.02
C ASP A 122 6.02 -1.73 5.15
N TRP A 123 5.09 -0.99 5.76
CA TRP A 123 4.10 -1.54 6.69
C TRP A 123 3.20 -2.60 6.03
N VAL A 124 2.70 -2.33 4.82
CA VAL A 124 1.91 -3.32 4.05
C VAL A 124 2.76 -4.55 3.71
N LEU A 125 4.01 -4.37 3.31
CA LEU A 125 4.94 -5.48 3.01
C LEU A 125 5.19 -6.36 4.23
N GLU A 126 5.34 -5.77 5.41
CA GLU A 126 5.46 -6.52 6.66
C GLU A 126 4.24 -7.35 6.99
N LEU A 127 3.05 -6.75 6.86
CA LEU A 127 1.80 -7.49 7.04
C LEU A 127 1.72 -8.66 6.06
N LEU A 128 1.94 -8.42 4.76
CA LEU A 128 1.90 -9.47 3.74
C LEU A 128 2.93 -10.59 3.98
N ARG A 129 4.15 -10.25 4.40
CA ARG A 129 5.17 -11.25 4.74
C ARG A 129 4.79 -12.06 5.98
N SER A 130 4.16 -11.44 6.97
CA SER A 130 3.64 -12.18 8.13
C SER A 130 2.54 -13.17 7.72
N GLU A 131 1.66 -12.81 6.78
CA GLU A 131 0.62 -13.72 6.27
C GLU A 131 1.20 -14.92 5.49
N LEU A 132 2.36 -14.77 4.84
CA LEU A 132 3.08 -15.92 4.24
C LEU A 132 3.55 -16.90 5.31
N ASN A 133 4.16 -16.40 6.39
CA ASN A 133 4.66 -17.25 7.47
C ASN A 133 3.52 -17.97 8.21
N LEU A 134 2.34 -17.34 8.29
CA LEU A 134 1.16 -17.90 8.94
C LEU A 134 0.35 -18.84 8.04
N HIS A 135 0.69 -18.95 6.74
CA HIS A 135 -0.08 -19.72 5.76
C HIS A 135 -1.58 -19.34 5.71
N ALA A 136 -1.92 -18.10 6.07
CA ALA A 136 -3.31 -17.66 6.23
C ALA A 136 -4.03 -17.42 4.90
N PHE A 137 -3.27 -17.07 3.85
CA PHE A 137 -3.75 -16.94 2.48
C PHE A 137 -2.83 -17.71 1.51
N PRO A 138 -3.32 -18.08 0.31
CA PRO A 138 -2.52 -18.74 -0.71
C PRO A 138 -1.26 -17.95 -1.12
N HIS A 139 -0.10 -18.59 -0.99
CA HIS A 139 1.21 -17.99 -1.23
C HIS A 139 1.37 -17.30 -2.59
N PRO A 140 0.97 -17.91 -3.74
CA PRO A 140 1.28 -17.33 -5.05
C PRO A 140 0.68 -15.93 -5.25
N ARG A 141 -0.46 -15.64 -4.60
CA ARG A 141 -1.11 -14.32 -4.70
C ARG A 141 -0.46 -13.30 -3.79
N ILE A 142 -0.06 -13.68 -2.57
CA ILE A 142 0.67 -12.80 -1.67
C ILE A 142 2.04 -12.45 -2.27
N GLU A 143 2.80 -13.44 -2.74
CA GLU A 143 4.12 -13.23 -3.35
C GLU A 143 4.05 -12.31 -4.57
N LYS A 144 3.03 -12.50 -5.43
CA LYS A 144 2.80 -11.62 -6.58
C LYS A 144 2.55 -10.18 -6.15
N LEU A 145 1.79 -9.98 -5.07
CA LEU A 145 1.51 -8.64 -4.55
C LEU A 145 2.75 -8.01 -3.91
N ILE A 146 3.51 -8.76 -3.12
CA ILE A 146 4.79 -8.32 -2.55
C ILE A 146 5.74 -7.86 -3.66
N ARG A 147 5.93 -8.68 -4.70
CA ARG A 147 6.79 -8.35 -5.85
C ARG A 147 6.33 -7.07 -6.54
N HIS A 148 5.02 -6.92 -6.76
CA HIS A 148 4.45 -5.71 -7.37
C HIS A 148 4.73 -4.45 -6.56
N LEU A 149 4.55 -4.52 -5.24
CA LEU A 149 4.82 -3.40 -4.34
C LEU A 149 6.31 -3.03 -4.30
N GLN A 150 7.20 -4.03 -4.32
CA GLN A 150 8.66 -3.82 -4.37
C GLN A 150 9.13 -3.23 -5.69
N LEU A 151 8.65 -3.74 -6.84
CA LEU A 151 9.03 -3.22 -8.17
C LEU A 151 8.53 -1.79 -8.40
N SER A 152 7.40 -1.42 -7.80
CA SER A 152 6.91 -0.03 -7.81
C SER A 152 7.87 0.96 -7.12
N GLN A 153 8.92 0.49 -6.43
CA GLN A 153 10.00 1.31 -5.88
C GLN A 153 11.04 1.69 -6.94
N SER A 154 11.42 0.73 -7.78
CA SER A 154 12.56 0.83 -8.70
C SER A 154 12.28 1.78 -9.86
N SER A 155 11.02 1.91 -10.28
CA SER A 155 10.60 2.90 -11.28
C SER A 155 10.53 4.33 -10.74
N SER A 156 10.86 4.54 -9.46
CA SER A 156 10.77 5.83 -8.77
C SER A 156 12.11 6.33 -8.22
N THR A 157 13.18 5.54 -8.36
CA THR A 157 14.56 5.99 -8.22
C THR A 157 15.22 5.96 -9.58
N ALA A 158 14.93 6.97 -10.41
CA ALA A 158 15.93 7.35 -11.41
C ALA A 158 17.13 7.92 -10.64
N PRO A 159 18.36 7.43 -10.85
CA PRO A 159 19.52 8.17 -10.39
C PRO A 159 19.46 9.53 -11.09
N THR A 160 19.52 10.62 -10.31
CA THR A 160 20.05 11.87 -10.86
C THR A 160 21.46 11.53 -11.31
N SER A 161 21.63 11.39 -12.62
CA SER A 161 22.94 11.25 -13.24
C SER A 161 23.78 12.42 -12.75
N ASP A 162 24.85 12.09 -12.03
CA ASP A 162 26.02 12.95 -11.99
C ASP A 162 26.42 13.20 -13.45
N THR A 163 26.23 14.43 -13.90
CA THR A 163 26.76 14.91 -15.16
C THR A 163 27.27 16.31 -14.92
N SER A 164 28.51 16.36 -14.44
CA SER A 164 29.43 17.42 -14.79
C SER A 164 30.79 16.76 -15.01
N SER A 165 30.97 16.35 -16.26
CA SER A 165 32.26 15.95 -16.83
C SER A 165 33.28 17.05 -16.60
N ALA A 166 34.50 16.64 -16.27
CA ALA A 166 35.69 17.46 -16.33
C ALA A 166 36.00 17.92 -17.76
N ASP A 167 36.39 19.18 -17.91
CA ASP A 167 37.35 19.78 -18.86
C ASP A 167 37.17 21.32 -18.72
N GLN A 168 38.17 22.18 -18.49
CA GLN A 168 39.59 22.22 -18.82
C GLN A 168 40.39 23.06 -17.80
N PRO A 169 41.74 23.00 -17.81
CA PRO A 169 42.59 23.97 -17.14
C PRO A 169 42.85 25.19 -18.03
N ASP A 170 42.73 26.38 -17.47
CA ASP A 170 43.34 27.62 -17.98
C ASP A 170 43.54 28.55 -16.78
N GLU A 171 44.79 28.76 -16.37
CA GLU A 171 45.28 30.04 -15.84
C GLU A 171 46.83 30.01 -15.70
N GLU A 172 47.44 30.93 -16.48
CA GLU A 172 48.81 31.51 -16.49
C GLU A 172 50.06 30.64 -16.71
#